data_AF-A0A1Q4WV53-F1
#
_entry.id   AF-A0A1Q4WV53-F1
#
_cell.length_a   1.000
_cell.length_b   1.000
_cell.length_c   1.000
_cell.angle_alpha   90.00
_cell.angle_beta   90.00
_cell.angle_gamma   90.00
#
_symmetry.space_group_name_H-M   'P 1'
#
loop_
_entity.id
_entity.type
_entity.pdbx_description
1 polymer ?
#
loop_
_entity_poly.entity_id
_entity_poly.type
_entity_poly.pdbx_seq_one_letter_code
_entity_poly.pdbx_strand_id
1 'polypeptide(L)'
;MVGDNGHDSLTARIASLEAEIVGLRKAVQTRTVIGQATGLISAVQGCTPQEGFQLLVRMSQHHNVKLHTIALKLLDLSAELGPRRAVRAVNTSPEPDDGPVAVAGWPGVEVVNAARGLVAAYDAAQYSGADRPEERRRLADQVESAGRLLAEKLTEVGWLIPDQEA
;
A
#
# COMPACT_ATOMS: atom_id res chain seq x y z
N MET A 1 12.94 18.22 -41.10
CA MET A 1 13.10 17.64 -39.76
C MET A 1 11.75 16.99 -39.38
N VAL A 2 11.46 15.82 -39.97
CA VAL A 2 10.21 15.04 -39.77
C VAL A 2 10.59 13.57 -39.90
N GLY A 3 11.11 12.99 -38.83
CA GLY A 3 11.56 11.59 -38.80
C GLY A 3 11.61 10.94 -37.41
N ASP A 4 11.35 11.73 -36.35
CA ASP A 4 11.49 11.29 -34.96
C ASP A 4 10.17 10.76 -34.37
N ASN A 5 9.03 11.38 -34.73
CA ASN A 5 7.69 11.04 -34.20
C ASN A 5 7.26 9.57 -34.40
N GLY A 6 7.75 8.91 -35.46
CA GLY A 6 7.46 7.50 -35.72
C GLY A 6 8.26 6.55 -34.82
N HIS A 7 9.52 6.90 -34.53
CA HIS A 7 10.37 6.16 -33.60
C HIS A 7 9.90 6.34 -32.16
N ASP A 8 9.46 7.55 -31.78
CA ASP A 8 8.93 7.81 -30.44
C ASP A 8 7.62 7.05 -30.18
N SER A 9 6.71 7.03 -31.15
CA SER A 9 5.46 6.27 -31.07
C SER A 9 5.70 4.76 -31.00
N LEU A 10 6.63 4.24 -31.81
CA LEU A 10 7.04 2.84 -31.77
C LEU A 10 7.69 2.49 -30.42
N THR A 11 8.58 3.36 -29.92
CA THR A 11 9.24 3.18 -28.61
C THR A 11 8.23 3.16 -27.47
N ALA A 12 7.27 4.10 -27.47
CA ALA A 12 6.19 4.12 -26.49
C ALA A 12 5.31 2.87 -26.56
N ARG A 13 5.03 2.38 -27.78
CA ARG A 13 4.25 1.15 -27.97
C ARG A 13 5.01 -0.08 -27.47
N ILE A 14 6.31 -0.17 -27.73
CA ILE A 14 7.17 -1.25 -27.23
C ILE A 14 7.19 -1.23 -25.70
N ALA A 15 7.44 -0.07 -25.08
CA ALA A 15 7.45 0.06 -23.62
C ALA A 15 6.12 -0.35 -22.98
N SER A 16 4.99 0.03 -23.60
CA SER A 16 3.65 -0.39 -23.15
C SER A 16 3.45 -1.90 -23.21
N LEU A 17 3.90 -2.55 -24.29
CA LEU A 17 3.78 -4.01 -24.44
C LEU A 17 4.71 -4.76 -23.49
N GLU A 18 5.92 -4.24 -23.27
CA GLU A 18 6.84 -4.80 -22.28
C GLU A 18 6.26 -4.72 -20.86
N ALA A 19 5.65 -3.59 -20.50
CA ALA A 19 4.97 -3.42 -19.22
C ALA A 19 3.79 -4.40 -19.08
N GLU A 20 3.01 -4.61 -20.14
CA GLU A 20 1.91 -5.57 -20.16
C GLU A 20 2.42 -7.02 -19.99
N ILE A 21 3.47 -7.41 -20.72
CA ILE A 21 4.10 -8.73 -20.59
C ILE A 21 4.62 -8.96 -19.16
N VAL A 22 5.25 -7.95 -18.56
CA VAL A 22 5.71 -8.02 -17.16
C VAL A 22 4.52 -8.19 -16.21
N GLY A 23 3.45 -7.43 -16.40
CA GLY A 23 2.22 -7.54 -15.62
C GLY A 23 1.59 -8.93 -15.71
N LEU A 24 1.46 -9.48 -16.91
CA LEU A 24 0.91 -10.81 -17.16
C LEU A 24 1.78 -11.91 -16.54
N ARG A 25 3.11 -11.84 -16.70
CA ARG A 25 4.04 -12.79 -16.08
C ARG A 25 3.91 -12.79 -14.56
N LYS A 26 3.83 -11.60 -13.95
CA LYS A 26 3.62 -11.45 -12.51
C LYS A 26 2.27 -12.03 -12.06
N ALA A 27 1.20 -11.80 -12.82
CA ALA A 27 -0.12 -12.35 -12.53
C ALA A 27 -0.13 -13.89 -12.57
N VAL A 28 0.52 -14.48 -13.59
CA VAL A 28 0.66 -15.94 -13.71
C VAL A 28 1.45 -16.51 -12.53
N GLN A 29 2.61 -15.94 -12.20
CA GLN A 29 3.42 -16.37 -11.04
C GLN A 29 2.60 -16.30 -9.75
N THR A 30 1.89 -15.19 -9.54
CA THR A 30 1.03 -14.99 -8.37
C THR A 30 -0.03 -16.08 -8.26
N ARG A 31 -0.70 -16.40 -9.38
CA ARG A 31 -1.73 -17.45 -9.43
C ARG A 31 -1.15 -18.84 -9.17
N THR A 32 0.04 -19.13 -9.71
CA THR A 32 0.72 -20.42 -9.50
C THR A 32 1.03 -20.65 -8.03
N VAL A 33 1.63 -19.67 -7.35
CA VAL A 33 1.98 -19.76 -5.92
C VAL A 33 0.72 -19.98 -5.06
N ILE A 34 -0.33 -19.20 -5.31
CA ILE A 34 -1.61 -19.34 -4.60
C ILE A 34 -2.21 -20.74 -4.83
N GLY A 35 -2.15 -21.25 -6.07
CA GLY A 35 -2.61 -22.59 -6.41
C GLY A 35 -1.81 -23.69 -5.69
N GLN A 36 -0.49 -23.56 -5.62
CA GLN A 36 0.38 -24.50 -4.89
C GLN A 36 0.08 -24.52 -3.40
N ALA A 37 -0.03 -23.35 -2.77
CA ALA A 37 -0.39 -23.22 -1.36
C ALA A 37 -1.78 -23.81 -1.09
N THR A 38 -2.74 -23.56 -1.99
CA THR A 38 -4.10 -24.14 -1.91
C THR A 38 -4.03 -25.67 -1.94
N GLY A 39 -3.30 -26.25 -2.90
CA GLY A 39 -3.14 -27.70 -3.01
C GLY A 39 -2.46 -28.31 -1.78
N LEU A 40 -1.44 -27.63 -1.23
CA LEU A 40 -0.76 -28.04 -0.01
C LEU A 40 -1.71 -28.06 1.19
N ILE A 41 -2.53 -27.02 1.37
CA ILE A 41 -3.54 -26.96 2.44
C ILE A 41 -4.55 -28.10 2.27
N SER A 42 -5.10 -28.27 1.08
CA SER A 42 -6.08 -29.31 0.79
C SER A 42 -5.56 -30.71 1.09
N ALA A 43 -4.31 -30.99 0.70
CA ALA A 43 -3.66 -32.27 0.99
C ALA A 43 -3.42 -32.49 2.49
N VAL A 44 -3.03 -31.44 3.22
CA VAL A 44 -2.78 -31.52 4.67
C VAL A 44 -4.08 -31.70 5.46
N GLN A 45 -5.12 -30.97 5.11
CA GLN A 45 -6.40 -30.93 5.84
C GLN A 45 -7.39 -32.00 5.38
N GLY A 46 -7.14 -32.67 4.26
CA GLY A 46 -8.06 -33.63 3.67
C GLY A 46 -9.35 -32.97 3.14
N CYS A 47 -9.25 -31.74 2.64
CA CYS A 47 -10.39 -30.96 2.14
C CYS A 47 -10.29 -30.69 0.63
N THR A 48 -11.36 -30.15 0.05
CA THR A 48 -11.38 -29.75 -1.36
C THR A 48 -10.45 -28.57 -1.64
N PRO A 49 -9.99 -28.37 -2.90
CA PRO A 49 -9.25 -27.16 -3.29
C PRO A 49 -9.98 -25.86 -2.97
N GLN A 50 -11.31 -25.84 -3.12
CA GLN A 50 -12.13 -24.68 -2.79
C GLN A 50 -12.07 -24.35 -1.30
N GLU A 51 -12.21 -25.35 -0.43
CA GLU A 51 -12.09 -25.17 1.02
C GLU A 51 -10.66 -24.77 1.43
N GLY A 52 -9.64 -25.36 0.79
CA GLY A 52 -8.24 -25.00 1.01
C GLY A 52 -7.94 -23.55 0.65
N PHE A 53 -8.47 -23.07 -0.47
CA PHE A 53 -8.35 -21.66 -0.88
C PHE A 53 -9.07 -20.73 0.11
N GLN A 54 -10.28 -21.09 0.55
CA GLN A 54 -11.00 -20.31 1.55
C GLN A 54 -10.25 -20.25 2.89
N LEU A 55 -9.58 -21.33 3.29
CA LEU A 55 -8.73 -21.31 4.48
C LEU A 55 -7.51 -20.38 4.29
N LEU A 56 -6.88 -20.40 3.12
CA LEU A 56 -5.78 -19.48 2.81
C LEU A 56 -6.22 -18.01 2.84
N VAL A 57 -7.43 -17.70 2.35
CA VAL A 57 -8.04 -16.36 2.46
C VAL A 57 -8.24 -15.96 3.92
N ARG A 58 -8.78 -16.85 4.75
CA ARG A 58 -8.93 -16.59 6.20
C ARG A 58 -7.57 -16.33 6.86
N MET A 59 -6.56 -17.15 6.57
CA MET A 59 -5.19 -16.93 7.06
C MET A 59 -4.66 -15.56 6.64
N SER A 60 -4.85 -15.16 5.38
CA SER A 60 -4.45 -13.87 4.83
C SER A 60 -5.09 -12.69 5.57
N GLN A 61 -6.40 -12.76 5.80
CA GLN A 61 -7.18 -11.74 6.52
C GLN A 61 -6.75 -11.65 7.98
N HIS A 62 -6.65 -12.80 8.63
CA HIS A 62 -6.25 -12.93 10.02
C HIS A 62 -4.81 -12.48 10.29
N HIS A 63 -3.93 -12.50 9.28
CA HIS A 63 -2.59 -11.92 9.37
C HIS A 63 -2.49 -10.50 8.78
N ASN A 64 -3.59 -9.97 8.23
CA ASN A 64 -3.63 -8.71 7.47
C ASN A 64 -2.48 -8.54 6.45
N VAL A 65 -2.19 -9.61 5.70
CA VAL A 65 -1.18 -9.59 4.62
C VAL A 65 -1.82 -10.00 3.30
N LYS A 66 -1.17 -9.66 2.20
CA LYS A 66 -1.63 -10.03 0.85
C LYS A 66 -1.65 -11.56 0.69
N LEU A 67 -2.67 -12.08 0.02
CA LEU A 67 -2.89 -13.52 -0.18
C LEU A 67 -1.67 -14.25 -0.77
N HIS A 68 -1.04 -13.65 -1.78
CA HIS A 68 0.17 -14.19 -2.39
C HIS A 68 1.37 -14.25 -1.42
N THR A 69 1.49 -13.26 -0.55
CA THR A 69 2.56 -13.18 0.43
C THR A 69 2.43 -14.30 1.48
N ILE A 70 1.22 -14.53 1.99
CA ILE A 70 1.00 -15.64 2.93
C ILE A 70 1.11 -17.01 2.26
N ALA A 71 0.75 -17.11 0.98
CA ALA A 71 0.95 -18.32 0.18
C ALA A 71 2.44 -18.66 0.03
N LEU A 72 3.30 -17.69 -0.31
CA LEU A 72 4.75 -17.87 -0.34
C LEU A 72 5.28 -18.31 1.02
N LYS A 73 4.94 -17.58 2.09
CA LYS A 73 5.38 -17.90 3.46
C LYS A 73 5.00 -19.32 3.86
N LEU A 74 3.79 -19.77 3.50
CA LEU A 74 3.36 -21.13 3.77
C LEU A 74 4.22 -22.17 3.02
N LEU A 75 4.54 -21.92 1.75
CA LEU A 75 5.38 -22.81 0.96
C LEU A 75 6.82 -22.86 1.50
N ASP A 76 7.40 -21.72 1.85
CA ASP A 76 8.73 -21.63 2.46
C ASP A 76 8.80 -22.42 3.78
N LEU A 77 7.84 -22.17 4.68
CA LEU A 77 7.73 -22.92 5.94
C LEU A 77 7.51 -24.42 5.71
N SER A 78 6.83 -24.80 4.62
CA SER A 78 6.60 -26.21 4.30
C SER A 78 7.89 -26.91 3.86
N ALA A 79 8.80 -26.20 3.20
CA ALA A 79 10.11 -26.73 2.84
C ALA A 79 11.01 -26.92 4.07
N GLU A 80 10.90 -26.03 5.06
CA GLU A 80 11.70 -26.07 6.29
C GLU A 80 11.16 -27.06 7.34
N LEU A 81 9.84 -27.05 7.57
CA LEU A 81 9.19 -27.72 8.70
C LEU A 81 8.32 -28.91 8.29
N GLY A 82 8.07 -29.06 6.99
CA GLY A 82 7.11 -30.01 6.44
C GLY A 82 5.67 -29.45 6.35
N PRO A 83 4.81 -30.00 5.47
CA PRO A 83 3.52 -29.41 5.13
C PRO A 83 2.56 -29.24 6.32
N ARG A 84 2.43 -30.27 7.17
CA ARG A 84 1.49 -30.23 8.31
C ARG A 84 1.87 -29.18 9.34
N ARG A 85 3.17 -29.03 9.63
CA ARG A 85 3.66 -28.05 10.61
C ARG A 85 3.54 -26.63 10.07
N ALA A 86 3.81 -26.42 8.78
CA ALA A 86 3.64 -25.14 8.12
C ALA A 86 2.19 -24.65 8.15
N VAL A 87 1.23 -25.49 7.74
CA VAL A 87 -0.20 -25.14 7.78
C VAL A 87 -0.65 -24.83 9.20
N ARG A 88 -0.22 -25.60 10.20
CA ARG A 88 -0.54 -25.32 11.60
C ARG A 88 0.04 -23.96 12.02
N ALA A 89 1.33 -23.71 11.77
CA ALA A 89 2.01 -22.49 12.17
C ALA A 89 1.35 -21.23 11.58
N VAL A 90 0.97 -21.28 10.30
CA VAL A 90 0.27 -20.17 9.62
C VAL A 90 -1.18 -20.05 10.09
N ASN A 91 -1.83 -21.13 10.54
CA ASN A 91 -3.21 -21.07 11.02
C ASN A 91 -3.33 -20.60 12.48
N THR A 92 -2.37 -20.91 13.35
CA THR A 92 -2.49 -20.69 14.82
C THR A 92 -1.94 -19.36 15.33
N SER A 93 -1.42 -18.48 14.47
CA SER A 93 -0.94 -17.18 14.92
C SER A 93 -2.06 -16.15 14.79
N PRO A 94 -2.78 -15.86 15.90
CA PRO A 94 -2.67 -14.51 16.50
C PRO A 94 -2.92 -14.53 18.05
N GLU A 95 -2.30 -13.73 18.92
CA GLU A 95 -2.59 -12.33 19.30
C GLU A 95 -1.91 -12.07 20.70
N PRO A 96 -1.78 -10.81 21.19
CA PRO A 96 -2.87 -10.16 21.93
C PRO A 96 -3.18 -8.79 21.31
N ASP A 97 -4.30 -8.63 20.62
CA ASP A 97 -5.55 -8.04 21.12
C ASP A 97 -6.57 -7.92 19.96
N ASP A 98 -7.55 -8.82 19.93
CA ASP A 98 -8.71 -8.80 19.03
C ASP A 98 -9.91 -8.10 19.71
N GLY A 99 -9.64 -7.09 20.54
CA GLY A 99 -10.61 -6.01 20.72
C GLY A 99 -10.80 -5.27 19.39
N PRO A 100 -11.93 -4.57 19.15
CA PRO A 100 -11.87 -3.47 18.20
C PRO A 100 -10.68 -2.62 18.69
N VAL A 101 -9.62 -2.50 17.90
CA VAL A 101 -8.64 -1.45 18.12
C VAL A 101 -9.50 -0.21 18.06
N ALA A 102 -9.88 0.29 19.24
CA ALA A 102 -10.48 1.57 19.35
C ALA A 102 -9.41 2.46 18.77
N VAL A 103 -9.63 2.95 17.55
CA VAL A 103 -8.90 4.09 16.99
C VAL A 103 -9.30 5.35 17.79
N ALA A 104 -9.62 5.20 19.08
CA ALA A 104 -9.71 6.24 20.06
C ALA A 104 -8.25 6.63 20.36
N GLY A 105 -7.76 7.58 19.58
CA GLY A 105 -6.45 8.18 19.77
C GLY A 105 -5.43 7.85 18.70
N TRP A 106 -5.81 7.53 17.44
CA TRP A 106 -4.83 7.59 16.37
C TRP A 106 -4.28 9.02 16.32
N PRO A 107 -2.99 9.23 16.62
CA PRO A 107 -2.44 10.57 16.74
C PRO A 107 -2.46 11.30 15.38
N GLY A 108 -2.58 10.55 14.28
CA GLY A 108 -2.58 11.08 12.91
C GLY A 108 -3.87 11.78 12.47
N VAL A 109 -4.95 11.82 13.25
CA VAL A 109 -6.19 12.52 12.82
C VAL A 109 -5.91 14.02 12.58
N GLU A 110 -5.21 14.66 13.51
CA GLU A 110 -4.82 16.07 13.38
C GLU A 110 -3.81 16.28 12.24
N VAL A 111 -2.90 15.33 12.03
CA VAL A 111 -1.96 15.33 10.90
C VAL A 111 -2.72 15.28 9.56
N VAL A 112 -3.70 14.40 9.43
CA VAL A 112 -4.51 14.27 8.21
C VAL A 112 -5.35 15.53 7.95
N ASN A 113 -5.93 16.12 9.00
CA ASN A 113 -6.68 17.37 8.89
C ASN A 113 -5.79 18.52 8.45
N ALA A 114 -4.59 18.65 9.03
CA ALA A 114 -3.60 19.64 8.63
C ALA A 114 -3.13 19.44 7.18
N ALA A 115 -2.88 18.19 6.77
CA ALA A 115 -2.49 17.87 5.40
C ALA A 115 -3.59 18.24 4.39
N ARG A 116 -4.85 17.94 4.72
CA ARG A 116 -6.00 18.33 3.89
C ARG A 116 -6.13 19.86 3.77
N GLY A 117 -5.90 20.59 4.88
CA GLY A 117 -5.89 22.05 4.90
C GLY A 117 -4.82 22.65 3.98
N LEU A 118 -3.60 22.09 4.00
CA LEU A 118 -2.51 22.51 3.11
C LEU A 118 -2.86 22.28 1.63
N VAL A 119 -3.38 21.09 1.29
CA VAL A 119 -3.79 20.79 -0.10
C VAL A 119 -4.86 21.78 -0.56
N ALA A 120 -5.87 22.07 0.27
CA ALA A 120 -6.91 23.03 -0.07
C ALA A 120 -6.38 24.46 -0.26
N ALA A 121 -5.42 24.90 0.58
CA ALA A 121 -4.78 26.20 0.43
C ALA A 121 -3.96 26.29 -0.87
N TYR A 122 -3.23 25.22 -1.21
CA TYR A 122 -2.45 25.13 -2.43
C TYR A 122 -3.32 25.16 -3.68
N ASP A 123 -4.39 24.37 -3.70
CA ASP A 123 -5.35 24.37 -4.82
C ASP A 123 -6.00 25.75 -4.98
N ALA A 124 -6.37 26.41 -3.88
CA ALA A 124 -6.88 27.78 -3.92
C ALA A 124 -5.85 28.76 -4.49
N ALA A 125 -4.57 28.63 -4.16
CA ALA A 125 -3.51 29.48 -4.72
C ALA A 125 -3.25 29.21 -6.21
N GLN A 126 -3.30 27.95 -6.64
CA GLN A 126 -3.03 27.53 -8.02
C GLN A 126 -4.17 27.89 -8.98
N TYR A 127 -5.42 27.78 -8.54
CA TYR A 127 -6.60 27.97 -9.39
C TYR A 127 -7.35 29.27 -9.13
N SER A 128 -6.89 30.11 -8.19
CA SER A 128 -7.40 31.46 -8.06
C SER A 128 -6.88 32.32 -9.20
N GLY A 129 -7.77 32.73 -10.10
CA GLY A 129 -7.54 33.81 -11.06
C GLY A 129 -7.44 35.19 -10.37
N ALA A 130 -6.73 35.27 -9.24
CA ALA A 130 -6.59 36.49 -8.45
C ALA A 130 -5.76 37.54 -9.21
N ASP A 131 -6.46 38.44 -9.88
CA ASP A 131 -5.86 39.60 -10.57
C ASP A 131 -5.20 40.58 -9.58
N ARG A 132 -5.64 40.59 -8.30
CA ARG A 132 -5.11 41.53 -7.30
C ARG A 132 -3.86 41.00 -6.60
N PRO A 133 -2.80 41.80 -6.48
CA PRO A 133 -1.56 41.40 -5.79
C PRO A 133 -1.78 41.09 -4.30
N GLU A 134 -2.75 41.75 -3.65
CA GLU A 134 -3.10 41.51 -2.25
C GLU A 134 -3.74 40.13 -2.03
N GLU A 135 -4.63 39.71 -2.94
CA GLU A 135 -5.27 38.41 -2.90
C GLU A 135 -4.26 37.27 -3.11
N ARG A 136 -3.31 37.45 -4.05
CA ARG A 136 -2.21 36.51 -4.26
C ARG A 136 -1.30 36.38 -3.04
N ARG A 137 -0.95 37.51 -2.40
CA ARG A 137 -0.14 37.51 -1.17
C ARG A 137 -0.87 36.78 -0.04
N ARG A 138 -2.16 37.05 0.15
CA ARG A 138 -2.99 36.37 1.15
C ARG A 138 -3.05 34.85 0.93
N LEU A 139 -3.21 34.40 -0.32
CA LEU A 139 -3.23 32.96 -0.65
C LEU A 139 -1.87 32.30 -0.39
N ALA A 140 -0.76 32.99 -0.69
CA ALA A 140 0.58 32.51 -0.37
C ALA A 140 0.80 32.36 1.15
N ASP A 141 0.40 33.37 1.94
CA ASP A 141 0.47 33.34 3.41
C ASP A 141 -0.39 32.18 3.98
N GLN A 142 -1.52 31.88 3.34
CA GLN A 142 -2.40 30.77 3.72
C GLN A 142 -1.76 29.40 3.47
N VAL A 143 -1.03 29.23 2.36
CA VAL A 143 -0.28 28.00 2.07
C VAL A 143 0.86 27.81 3.08
N GLU A 144 1.61 28.88 3.37
CA GLU A 144 2.73 28.82 4.31
C GLU A 144 2.26 28.46 5.73
N SER A 145 1.20 29.10 6.21
CA SER A 145 0.62 28.80 7.53
C SER A 145 0.07 27.38 7.63
N ALA A 146 -0.61 26.88 6.59
CA ALA A 146 -1.09 25.49 6.55
C ALA A 146 0.08 24.48 6.54
N GLY A 147 1.17 24.81 5.84
CA GLY A 147 2.39 23.98 5.82
C GLY A 147 3.05 23.90 7.19
N ARG A 148 3.14 25.02 7.89
CA ARG A 148 3.68 25.10 9.26
C ARG A 148 2.86 24.26 10.25
N LEU A 149 1.53 24.33 10.17
CA LEU A 149 0.63 23.54 11.00
C LEU A 149 0.81 22.04 10.75
N LEU A 150 0.95 21.60 9.50
CA LEU A 150 1.23 20.20 9.19
C LEU A 150 2.57 19.73 9.79
N ALA A 151 3.62 20.53 9.68
CA ALA A 151 4.92 20.21 10.25
C ALA A 151 4.87 20.10 11.79
N GLU A 152 4.15 21.00 12.45
CA GLU A 152 3.89 20.94 13.89
C GLU A 152 3.19 19.63 14.27
N LYS A 153 2.09 19.28 13.58
CA LYS A 153 1.35 18.04 13.86
C LYS A 153 2.17 16.80 13.58
N LEU A 154 2.98 16.78 12.53
CA LEU A 154 3.91 15.67 12.28
C LEU A 154 4.97 15.52 13.36
N THR A 155 5.41 16.64 13.96
CA THR A 155 6.39 16.64 15.06
C THR A 155 5.77 16.17 16.37
N GLU A 156 4.55 16.63 16.70
CA GLU A 156 3.80 16.20 17.90
C GLU A 156 3.61 14.68 17.96
N VAL A 157 3.41 14.04 16.81
CA VAL A 157 3.24 12.59 16.70
C VAL A 157 4.56 11.83 16.49
N GLY A 158 5.69 12.54 16.44
CA GLY A 158 7.04 11.97 16.27
C GLY A 158 7.32 11.42 14.87
N TRP A 159 6.56 11.83 13.84
CA TRP A 159 6.75 11.40 12.45
C TRP A 159 7.67 12.32 11.66
N LEU A 160 7.90 13.53 12.15
CA LEU A 160 8.90 14.46 11.64
C LEU A 160 9.87 14.79 12.75
N ILE A 161 11.16 14.54 12.49
CA ILE A 161 12.24 15.02 13.35
C ILE A 161 12.55 16.43 12.85
N PRO A 162 12.46 17.48 13.69
CA PRO A 162 12.81 18.82 13.26
C PRO A 162 14.28 18.86 12.86
N ASP A 163 14.59 19.54 11.75
CA ASP A 163 15.98 19.80 11.36
C ASP A 163 16.70 20.47 12.54
N GLN A 164 17.65 19.77 13.14
CA GLN A 164 18.60 20.35 14.09
C GLN A 164 19.53 21.22 13.25
N GLU A 165 19.33 22.54 13.28
CA GLU A 165 20.25 23.50 12.66
C GLU A 165 21.69 23.21 13.12
N ALA A 166 22.57 22.99 12.14
CA ALA A 166 24.01 22.92 12.29
C ALA A 166 24.63 24.31 12.10
#